data_AF-A0A1Q8AQB3-F1
#
_entry.id   AF-A0A1Q8AQB3-F1
#
_cell.length_a   1.000
_cell.length_b   1.000
_cell.length_c   1.000
_cell.angle_alpha   90.00
_cell.angle_beta   90.00
_cell.angle_gamma   90.00
#
_symmetry.space_group_name_H-M   'P 1'
#
loop_
_entity.id
_entity.type
_entity.pdbx_description
1 polymer ?
#
loop_
_entity_poly.entity_id
_entity_poly.type
_entity_poly.pdbx_seq_one_letter_code
_entity_poly.pdbx_strand_id
1 'polypeptide(L)'
;MYKEMDRLCNDPMPAEELMLTRNYLIGSILSELDGPFQVAARWKNYILNGLAEDYFYNSMQMIRDITPKELQMIAQKYFDKAQFYELIVV
;
A
#
# COMPACT_ATOMS: atom_id res chain seq x y z
N MET A 1 -13.67 -12.22 6.93
CA MET A 1 -13.08 -10.88 6.87
C MET A 1 -12.52 -10.47 8.25
N TYR A 2 -13.35 -10.35 9.30
CA TYR A 2 -12.88 -9.91 10.63
C TYR A 2 -11.74 -10.72 11.26
N LYS A 3 -11.71 -12.04 11.04
CA LYS A 3 -10.60 -12.90 11.51
C LYS A 3 -9.24 -12.43 10.99
N GLU A 4 -9.16 -12.04 9.72
CA GLU A 4 -7.88 -11.65 9.11
C GLU A 4 -7.46 -10.25 9.55
N MET A 5 -8.42 -9.33 9.73
CA MET A 5 -8.16 -8.03 10.34
C MET A 5 -7.57 -8.18 11.74
N ASP A 6 -8.15 -9.07 12.56
CA ASP A 6 -7.63 -9.34 13.90
C ASP A 6 -6.19 -9.88 13.84
N ARG A 7 -5.89 -10.77 12.90
CA ARG A 7 -4.52 -11.28 12.71
C ARG A 7 -3.56 -10.16 12.32
N LEU A 8 -3.91 -9.31 11.35
CA LEU A 8 -3.06 -8.19 10.93
C LEU A 8 -2.81 -7.16 12.05
N CYS A 9 -3.76 -7.00 12.98
CA CYS A 9 -3.61 -6.12 14.14
C CYS A 9 -2.74 -6.73 15.25
N ASN A 10 -2.78 -8.05 15.45
CA ASN A 10 -2.19 -8.72 16.61
C ASN A 10 -0.88 -9.46 16.30
N ASP A 11 -0.74 -9.97 15.08
CA ASP A 11 0.39 -10.79 14.65
C ASP A 11 1.26 -9.99 13.66
N PRO A 12 2.54 -9.73 13.95
CA PRO A 12 3.44 -9.10 13.00
C PRO A 12 3.59 -9.94 11.73
N MET A 13 3.56 -9.28 10.57
CA MET A 13 3.77 -9.94 9.28
C MET A 13 5.14 -10.62 9.22
N PRO A 14 5.24 -11.88 8.74
CA PRO A 14 6.52 -12.52 8.48
C PRO A 14 7.39 -11.72 7.50
N ALA A 15 8.70 -11.68 7.75
CA ALA A 15 9.64 -10.93 6.91
C ALA A 15 9.65 -11.42 5.44
N GLU A 16 9.47 -12.72 5.22
CA GLU A 16 9.40 -13.32 3.88
C GLU A 16 8.16 -12.86 3.11
N GLU A 17 7.00 -12.81 3.77
CA GLU A 17 5.74 -12.34 3.18
C GLU A 17 5.83 -10.85 2.83
N LEU A 18 6.44 -10.04 3.72
CA LEU A 18 6.70 -8.63 3.44
C LEU A 18 7.63 -8.46 2.24
N MET A 19 8.69 -9.26 2.14
CA MET A 19 9.63 -9.22 1.02
C MET A 19 8.93 -9.60 -0.31
N LEU A 20 8.09 -10.65 -0.30
CA LEU A 20 7.32 -11.06 -1.46
C LEU A 20 6.38 -9.94 -1.93
N THR A 21 5.61 -9.37 -0.99
CA THR A 21 4.66 -8.29 -1.27
C THR A 21 5.38 -7.06 -1.81
N ARG A 22 6.53 -6.71 -1.22
CA ARG A 22 7.38 -5.60 -1.69
C ARG A 22 7.85 -5.81 -3.12
N ASN A 23 8.39 -7.00 -3.43
CA ASN A 23 8.89 -7.32 -4.77
C ASN A 23 7.76 -7.27 -5.81
N TYR A 24 6.57 -7.78 -5.45
CA TYR A 24 5.38 -7.68 -6.28
C TYR A 24 4.99 -6.23 -6.58
N LEU A 25 4.91 -5.37 -5.55
CA LEU A 25 4.54 -3.96 -5.71
C LEU A 25 5.54 -3.20 -6.59
N ILE A 26 6.84 -3.40 -6.37
CA ILE A 26 7.88 -2.77 -7.17
C ILE A 26 7.79 -3.23 -8.64
N GLY A 27 7.56 -4.52 -8.87
CA GLY A 27 7.35 -5.06 -10.21
C GLY A 27 6.13 -4.47 -10.90
N SER A 28 4.99 -4.36 -10.20
CA SER A 28 3.77 -3.74 -10.72
C SER A 28 4.00 -2.28 -11.11
N ILE A 29 4.66 -1.49 -10.25
CA ILE A 29 4.96 -0.09 -10.54
C ILE A 29 5.88 0.04 -11.76
N LEU A 30 6.84 -0.86 -11.93
CA LEU A 30 7.71 -0.87 -13.11
C LEU A 30 6.90 -1.12 -14.38
N SER A 31 6.02 -2.12 -14.37
CA SER A 31 5.13 -2.41 -15.52
C SER A 31 4.16 -1.27 -15.82
N GLU A 32 3.65 -0.57 -14.79
CA GLU A 32 2.81 0.61 -14.95
C GLU A 32 3.54 1.80 -15.59
N LEU A 33 4.86 1.82 -15.52
CA LEU A 33 5.72 2.87 -16.06
C LEU A 33 6.37 2.48 -17.39
N ASP A 34 5.93 1.38 -18.01
CA ASP A 34 6.49 0.84 -19.24
C ASP A 34 6.07 1.65 -20.47
N GLY A 35 6.73 2.81 -20.64
CA GLY A 35 6.61 3.66 -21.82
C GLY A 35 6.51 5.15 -21.49
N PRO A 36 6.87 6.03 -22.44
CA PRO A 36 6.86 7.48 -22.21
C PRO A 36 5.47 8.04 -21.91
N PHE A 37 4.41 7.46 -22.48
CA PHE A 37 3.04 7.91 -22.23
C PHE A 37 2.54 7.53 -20.83
N GLN A 38 2.93 6.36 -20.35
CA GLN A 38 2.61 5.85 -19.02
C GLN A 38 3.25 6.73 -17.94
N VAL A 39 4.54 7.04 -18.11
CA VAL A 39 5.26 7.98 -17.24
C VAL A 39 4.57 9.36 -17.24
N ALA A 40 4.28 9.91 -18.42
CA ALA A 40 3.62 11.21 -18.54
C ALA A 40 2.21 11.21 -17.90
N ALA A 41 1.43 10.14 -18.07
CA ALA A 41 0.11 10.01 -17.48
C ALA A 41 0.14 9.96 -15.94
N ARG A 42 1.16 9.31 -15.35
CA ARG A 42 1.36 9.28 -13.91
C ARG A 42 1.71 10.66 -13.36
N TRP A 43 2.65 11.38 -13.99
CA TRP A 43 3.03 12.72 -13.53
C TRP A 43 1.90 13.72 -13.71
N LYS A 44 1.15 13.62 -14.81
CA LYS A 44 -0.08 14.39 -14.98
C LYS A 44 -1.04 14.17 -13.80
N ASN A 45 -1.26 12.92 -13.38
CA ASN A 45 -2.10 12.62 -12.21
C ASN A 45 -1.58 13.29 -10.94
N TYR A 46 -0.28 13.23 -10.67
CA TYR A 46 0.29 13.83 -9.47
C TYR A 46 0.13 15.35 -9.45
N ILE A 47 0.41 16.02 -10.57
CA ILE A 47 0.23 17.47 -10.73
C ILE A 47 -1.24 17.85 -10.53
N LEU A 48 -2.16 17.13 -11.16
CA LEU A 48 -3.60 17.43 -11.08
C LEU A 48 -4.18 17.20 -9.67
N ASN A 49 -3.59 16.31 -8.88
CA ASN A 49 -3.98 16.08 -7.49
C ASN A 49 -3.15 16.91 -6.49
N GLY A 50 -2.31 17.83 -6.95
CA GLY A 50 -1.51 18.71 -6.09
C GLY A 50 -0.46 17.99 -5.26
N LEU A 51 0.03 16.84 -5.73
CA LEU A 51 1.10 16.10 -5.06
C LEU A 51 2.46 16.74 -5.36
N ALA A 52 3.36 16.69 -4.38
CA ALA A 52 4.71 17.20 -4.52
C ALA A 52 5.54 16.37 -5.54
N GLU A 53 6.57 16.99 -6.12
CA GLU A 53 7.43 16.36 -7.13
C GLU A 53 8.15 15.11 -6.61
N ASP A 54 8.45 15.10 -5.31
CA ASP A 54 9.13 13.99 -4.62
C ASP A 54 8.19 12.84 -4.24
N TYR A 55 6.87 13.00 -4.44
CA TYR A 55 5.86 12.02 -4.00
C TYR A 55 6.13 10.61 -4.55
N PHE A 56 6.57 10.50 -5.82
CA PHE A 56 6.94 9.22 -6.39
C PHE A 56 8.09 8.55 -5.62
N TYR A 57 9.17 9.31 -5.41
CA TYR A 57 10.38 8.80 -4.78
C TYR A 57 10.14 8.46 -3.31
N ASN A 58 9.37 9.28 -2.61
CA ASN A 58 8.94 9.03 -1.23
C ASN A 58 8.08 7.77 -1.13
N SER A 59 7.15 7.56 -2.07
CA SER A 59 6.35 6.34 -2.13
C SER A 59 7.20 5.10 -2.37
N MET A 60 8.16 5.18 -3.29
CA MET A 60 9.09 4.09 -3.57
C MET A 60 10.00 3.78 -2.37
N GLN A 61 10.44 4.80 -1.65
CA GLN A 61 11.20 4.63 -0.42
C GLN A 61 10.36 3.98 0.68
N MET A 62 9.12 4.45 0.87
CA MET A 62 8.18 3.86 1.83
C MET A 62 7.98 2.36 1.57
N ILE A 63 7.74 1.95 0.32
CA ILE A 63 7.57 0.52 -0.03
C ILE A 63 8.82 -0.31 0.31
N ARG A 64 10.02 0.26 0.12
CA ARG A 64 11.29 -0.41 0.39
C ARG A 64 11.59 -0.54 1.88
N ASP A 65 11.30 0.50 2.65
CA ASP A 65 11.82 0.65 4.00
C ASP A 65 10.80 0.31 5.08
N ILE A 66 9.50 0.24 4.74
CA ILE A 66 8.44 -0.07 5.70
C ILE A 66 8.68 -1.41 6.39
N THR A 67 8.46 -1.43 7.69
CA THR A 67 8.70 -2.57 8.58
C THR A 67 7.39 -3.30 8.93
N PRO A 68 7.45 -4.58 9.35
CA PRO A 68 6.27 -5.30 9.85
C PRO A 68 5.58 -4.58 11.01
N LYS A 69 6.35 -3.90 11.87
CA LYS A 69 5.82 -3.15 13.02
C LYS A 69 5.02 -1.94 12.58
N GLU A 70 5.51 -1.17 11.61
CA GLU A 70 4.78 -0.01 11.07
C GLU A 70 3.49 -0.46 10.37
N LEU A 71 3.53 -1.55 9.60
CA LEU A 71 2.33 -2.15 9.02
C LEU A 71 1.31 -2.57 10.07
N GLN A 72 1.75 -3.19 11.16
CA GLN A 72 0.88 -3.56 12.27
C GLN A 72 0.26 -2.32 12.94
N MET A 73 1.02 -1.24 13.14
CA MET A 73 0.49 0.02 13.67
C MET A 73 -0.57 0.64 12.75
N ILE A 74 -0.37 0.55 11.43
CA ILE A 74 -1.36 1.00 10.43
C ILE A 74 -2.62 0.12 10.49
N ALA A 75 -2.47 -1.19 10.60
CA ALA A 75 -3.59 -2.12 10.76
C ALA A 75 -4.41 -1.80 12.02
N GLN A 76 -3.75 -1.61 13.15
CA GLN A 76 -4.39 -1.22 14.42
C GLN A 76 -5.12 0.14 14.32
N LYS A 77 -4.61 1.06 13.51
CA LYS A 77 -5.22 2.37 13.31
C LYS A 77 -6.49 2.31 12.45
N TYR A 78 -6.50 1.50 11.39
CA TYR A 78 -7.55 1.56 10.37
C TYR A 78 -8.50 0.35 10.34
N PHE A 79 -8.16 -0.78 10.95
CA PHE A 79 -9.05 -1.95 11.06
C PHE A 79 -9.89 -1.92 12.35
N ASP A 80 -10.47 -0.77 12.65
CA ASP A 80 -11.45 -0.62 13.72
C ASP A 80 -12.82 -1.10 13.25
N LYS A 81 -13.22 -2.30 13.67
CA LYS A 81 -14.49 -2.94 13.28
C LYS A 81 -15.72 -2.06 13.51
N ALA A 82 -15.69 -1.18 14.51
CA ALA A 82 -16.81 -0.30 14.82
C ALA A 82 -17.08 0.76 13.72
N GLN A 83 -16.08 1.03 12.87
CA GLN A 83 -16.17 2.00 11.78
C GLN A 83 -16.50 1.37 10.42
N PHE A 84 -16.65 0.04 10.34
CA PHE A 84 -16.92 -0.66 9.09
C PHE A 84 -18.43 -0.80 8.85
N TYR A 85 -18.84 -0.54 7.61
CA TYR A 85 -20.17 -0.86 7.12
C TYR A 85 -20.11 -2.20 6.37
N GLU A 86 -20.95 -3.17 6.77
CA GLU A 86 -21.06 -4.47 6.10
C GLU A 86 -22.35 -4.52 5.28
N LEU A 87 -22.22 -4.80 3.98
CA LEU A 87 -23.35 -5.00 3.07
C LEU A 87 -23.32 -6.45 2.59
N ILE A 88 -24.38 -7.20 2.91
CA ILE A 88 -24.55 -8.60 2.48
C ILE A 88 -25.70 -8.63 1.48
N VAL A 89 -25.41 -9.15 0.29
CA VAL A 89 -26.42 -9.44 -0.73
C VAL A 89 -26.72 -10.93 -0.66
N VAL A 90 -28.01 -11.27 -0.50
CA VAL A 90 -28.52 -12.65 -0.43
C VAL A 90 -29.15 -13.02 -1.76
#